data_AF-A0A8J7P8A8-F1
#
_entry.id   AF-A0A8J7P8A8-F1
#
_cell.length_a   1.000
_cell.length_b   1.000
_cell.length_c   1.000
_cell.angle_alpha   90.00
_cell.angle_beta   90.00
_cell.angle_gamma   90.00
#
_symmetry.space_group_name_H-M   'P 1'
#
loop_
_entity.id
_entity.type
_entity.pdbx_description
1 polymer ?
#
loop_
_entity_poly.entity_id
_entity_poly.type
_entity_poly.pdbx_seq_one_letter_code
_entity_poly.pdbx_strand_id
1 'polypeptide(L)'
;WPLTTVEYENNIHAQDSVAGPARLRLAHEHFLAVVAESRISWQYSRAEVDNDCEWLPNAKQTGVIPGVKVSDEMIDTWMSIMSEGEAVLLGKKLIPFWRDYKEQTKAAIRGEAETGYGINIKRFFLEPRKFDFVLFVQGSDALPYIEHGRLSRGRQWRRWMSEFGPNFPGFAAWFN
;
A
#
# COMPACT_ATOMS: atom_id res chain seq x y z
N TRP A 1 -14.46 3.19 52.06
CA TRP A 1 -13.77 3.38 50.77
C TRP A 1 -14.35 2.43 49.73
N PRO A 2 -15.22 2.88 48.80
CA PRO A 2 -15.53 2.12 47.62
C PRO A 2 -14.64 2.56 46.45
N LEU A 3 -14.23 1.55 45.67
CA LEU A 3 -13.36 1.63 44.51
C LEU A 3 -14.01 2.47 43.39
N THR A 4 -13.27 3.46 42.88
CA THR A 4 -13.63 4.20 41.67
C THR A 4 -13.49 3.30 40.45
N THR A 5 -14.56 3.16 39.69
CA THR A 5 -14.58 2.58 38.34
C THR A 5 -13.68 3.42 37.43
N VAL A 6 -12.45 2.97 37.23
CA VAL A 6 -11.53 3.50 36.24
C VAL A 6 -11.59 2.59 35.01
N GLU A 7 -11.74 3.23 33.85
CA GLU A 7 -11.40 2.70 32.51
C GLU A 7 -12.22 1.53 31.93
N TYR A 8 -13.40 1.81 31.34
CA TYR A 8 -13.92 0.98 30.22
C TYR A 8 -14.74 1.75 29.16
N GLU A 9 -14.58 3.07 29.00
CA GLU A 9 -15.38 3.83 28.01
C GLU A 9 -14.60 4.60 26.93
N ASN A 10 -13.27 4.48 26.85
CA ASN A 10 -12.49 5.38 25.98
C ASN A 10 -11.98 4.81 24.63
N ASN A 11 -12.37 3.61 24.19
CA ASN A 11 -11.74 3.01 22.99
C ASN A 11 -12.66 2.65 21.80
N ILE A 12 -13.91 3.11 21.77
CA ILE A 12 -14.79 2.91 20.60
C ILE A 12 -15.27 4.21 19.92
N HIS A 13 -14.85 5.38 20.39
CA HIS A 13 -15.26 6.69 19.86
C HIS A 13 -14.11 7.61 19.43
N ALA A 14 -12.97 7.07 19.01
CA ALA A 14 -11.91 7.88 18.38
C ALA A 14 -12.31 8.51 17.02
N GLN A 15 -13.60 8.53 16.69
CA GLN A 15 -14.16 8.94 15.40
C GLN A 15 -14.28 10.46 15.21
N ASP A 16 -14.25 11.28 16.27
CA ASP A 16 -14.50 12.73 16.17
C ASP A 16 -13.37 13.63 16.72
N SER A 17 -12.15 13.12 16.85
CA SER A 17 -11.03 14.00 17.25
C SER A 17 -10.59 14.90 16.08
N VAL A 18 -10.41 16.20 16.32
CA VAL A 18 -9.84 17.19 15.37
C VAL A 18 -8.49 16.72 14.77
N ALA A 19 -7.81 15.79 15.45
CA ALA A 19 -6.56 15.19 15.00
C ALA A 19 -6.71 14.15 13.87
N GLY A 20 -7.89 13.54 13.66
CA GLY A 20 -8.10 12.49 12.67
C GLY A 20 -7.71 12.92 11.24
N PRO A 21 -8.27 14.03 10.72
CA PRO A 21 -7.89 14.57 9.41
C PRO A 21 -6.41 14.89 9.25
N ALA A 22 -5.78 15.45 10.29
CA ALA A 22 -4.36 15.76 10.27
C ALA A 22 -3.48 14.49 10.23
N ARG A 23 -3.86 13.47 10.99
CA ARG A 23 -3.18 12.16 11.01
C ARG A 23 -3.25 11.44 9.66
N LEU A 24 -4.38 11.52 8.96
CA LEU A 24 -4.51 10.92 7.62
C LEU A 24 -3.63 11.62 6.58
N ARG A 25 -3.57 12.96 6.60
CA ARG A 25 -2.64 13.70 5.75
C ARG A 25 -1.18 13.35 6.05
N LEU A 26 -0.82 13.28 7.33
CA LEU A 26 0.53 12.91 7.74
C LEU A 26 0.87 11.47 7.34
N ALA A 27 -0.07 10.54 7.46
CA ALA A 27 0.11 9.17 7.00
C ALA A 27 0.36 9.09 5.48
N HIS A 28 -0.36 9.90 4.69
CA HIS A 28 -0.13 10.01 3.25
C HIS A 28 1.28 10.49 2.91
N GLU A 29 1.75 11.53 3.61
CA GLU A 29 3.12 12.04 3.48
C GLU A 29 4.16 10.96 3.86
N HIS A 30 3.93 10.23 4.95
CA HIS A 30 4.81 9.13 5.36
C HIS A 30 4.83 7.98 4.35
N PHE A 31 3.69 7.60 3.76
CA PHE A 31 3.68 6.57 2.72
C PHE A 31 4.46 6.99 1.48
N LEU A 32 4.38 8.26 1.07
CA LEU A 32 5.21 8.79 -0.01
C LEU A 32 6.69 8.80 0.37
N ALA A 33 7.03 9.12 1.63
CA ALA A 33 8.40 9.06 2.12
C ALA A 33 8.95 7.62 2.09
N VAL A 34 8.20 6.62 2.55
CA VAL A 34 8.59 5.20 2.46
C VAL A 34 8.93 4.81 1.03
N VAL A 35 8.12 5.22 0.05
CA VAL A 35 8.39 4.94 -1.36
C VAL A 35 9.71 5.59 -1.84
N ALA A 36 9.94 6.84 -1.47
CA ALA A 36 11.15 7.56 -1.84
C ALA A 36 12.40 6.92 -1.20
N GLU A 37 12.35 6.67 0.11
CA GLU A 37 13.47 6.07 0.86
C GLU A 37 13.75 4.63 0.42
N SER A 38 12.72 3.84 0.10
CA SER A 38 12.92 2.48 -0.42
C SER A 38 13.73 2.48 -1.73
N ARG A 39 13.46 3.43 -2.64
CA ARG A 39 14.24 3.56 -3.89
C ARG A 39 15.70 3.93 -3.63
N ILE A 40 15.92 4.87 -2.70
CA ILE A 40 17.27 5.31 -2.32
C ILE A 40 18.03 4.16 -1.66
N SER A 41 17.40 3.46 -0.72
CA SER A 41 17.96 2.30 -0.03
C SER A 41 18.42 1.23 -1.03
N TRP A 42 17.54 0.80 -1.94
CA TRP A 42 17.89 -0.20 -2.95
C TRP A 42 18.93 0.27 -3.97
N GLN A 43 19.02 1.57 -4.24
CA GLN A 43 20.12 2.12 -5.04
C GLN A 43 21.47 1.91 -4.35
N TYR A 44 21.56 2.17 -3.04
CA TYR A 44 22.78 1.93 -2.26
C TYR A 44 23.05 0.44 -2.09
N SER A 45 22.06 -0.36 -1.69
CA SER A 45 22.24 -1.81 -1.51
C SER A 45 22.74 -2.48 -2.80
N ARG A 46 22.29 -2.06 -3.99
CA ARG A 46 22.80 -2.58 -5.26
C ARG A 46 24.23 -2.16 -5.60
N ALA A 47 24.68 -1.04 -5.06
CA ALA A 47 26.03 -0.52 -5.29
C ALA A 47 27.07 -1.12 -4.34
N GLU A 48 26.63 -1.68 -3.21
CA GLU A 48 27.47 -2.37 -2.24
C GLU A 48 28.18 -3.58 -2.87
N VAL A 49 29.44 -3.77 -2.47
CA VAL A 49 30.37 -4.77 -3.02
C VAL A 49 30.88 -5.73 -1.96
N ASP A 50 30.83 -5.32 -0.69
CA ASP A 50 31.03 -6.18 0.45
C ASP A 50 29.92 -7.22 0.55
N ASN A 51 30.17 -8.26 1.33
CA ASN A 51 29.24 -9.36 1.55
C ASN A 51 29.47 -9.87 2.96
N ASP A 52 29.18 -9.01 3.93
CA ASP A 52 29.46 -9.26 5.33
C ASP A 52 28.21 -9.04 6.18
N CYS A 53 27.57 -10.16 6.54
CA CYS A 53 26.43 -10.18 7.45
C CYS A 53 25.25 -9.29 6.98
N GLU A 54 24.94 -9.32 5.69
CA GLU A 54 23.93 -8.45 5.10
C GLU A 54 22.53 -8.71 5.66
N TRP A 55 21.94 -7.68 6.28
CA TRP A 55 20.53 -7.72 6.68
C TRP A 55 19.61 -7.60 5.46
N LEU A 56 20.02 -6.85 4.43
CA LEU A 56 19.29 -6.67 3.18
C LEU A 56 20.24 -6.92 2.00
N PRO A 57 20.45 -8.17 1.60
CA PRO A 57 21.43 -8.51 0.55
C PRO A 57 20.92 -8.10 -0.84
N ASN A 58 21.82 -7.60 -1.67
CA ASN A 58 21.63 -7.53 -3.12
C ASN A 58 21.83 -8.90 -3.79
N ALA A 59 21.65 -8.96 -5.11
CA ALA A 59 21.68 -10.21 -5.87
C ALA A 59 23.00 -10.99 -5.84
N LYS A 60 24.11 -10.35 -5.44
CA LYS A 60 25.46 -10.93 -5.38
C LYS A 60 25.88 -11.28 -3.95
N GLN A 61 25.10 -10.87 -2.96
CA GLN A 61 25.39 -11.03 -1.54
C GLN A 61 24.61 -12.20 -0.93
N THR A 62 25.05 -12.62 0.26
CA THR A 62 24.38 -13.62 1.09
C THR A 62 23.82 -12.93 2.33
N GLY A 63 22.50 -13.04 2.52
CA GLY A 63 21.84 -12.46 3.67
C GLY A 63 21.96 -13.32 4.93
N VAL A 64 21.69 -12.69 6.07
CA VAL A 64 21.63 -13.39 7.38
C VAL A 64 20.41 -14.31 7.52
N ILE A 65 19.38 -14.13 6.69
CA ILE A 65 18.16 -14.97 6.72
C ILE A 65 18.43 -16.25 5.91
N PRO A 66 18.52 -17.43 6.55
CA PRO A 66 18.92 -18.65 5.85
C PRO A 66 17.93 -19.05 4.75
N GLY A 67 18.45 -19.37 3.57
CA GLY A 67 17.66 -19.85 2.44
C GLY A 67 16.87 -18.79 1.68
N VAL A 68 16.88 -17.53 2.13
CA VAL A 68 16.28 -16.42 1.40
C VAL A 68 17.32 -15.84 0.43
N LYS A 69 16.98 -15.80 -0.85
CA LYS A 69 17.76 -15.12 -1.88
C LYS A 69 16.97 -13.96 -2.43
N VAL A 70 17.62 -12.81 -2.52
CA VAL A 70 17.12 -11.64 -3.24
C VAL A 70 17.75 -11.68 -4.62
N SER A 71 16.95 -11.63 -5.69
CA SER A 71 17.47 -11.54 -7.07
C SER A 71 17.31 -10.13 -7.62
N ASP A 72 18.02 -9.81 -8.70
CA ASP A 72 17.87 -8.52 -9.37
C ASP A 72 16.45 -8.33 -9.92
N GLU A 73 15.81 -9.41 -10.40
CA GLU A 73 14.42 -9.40 -10.85
C GLU A 73 13.45 -9.11 -9.69
N MET A 74 13.72 -9.62 -8.49
CA MET A 74 12.92 -9.31 -7.30
C MET A 74 13.03 -7.82 -6.93
N ILE A 75 14.25 -7.26 -6.97
CA ILE A 75 14.50 -5.84 -6.70
C ILE A 75 13.81 -4.97 -7.77
N ASP A 76 13.94 -5.31 -9.04
CA ASP A 76 13.29 -4.58 -10.14
C ASP A 76 11.76 -4.64 -10.02
N THR A 77 11.23 -5.80 -9.63
CA THR A 77 9.80 -5.98 -9.35
C THR A 77 9.35 -5.10 -8.18
N TRP A 78 10.15 -5.06 -7.10
CA TRP A 78 9.90 -4.18 -5.96
C TRP A 78 9.89 -2.70 -6.35
N MET A 79 10.86 -2.25 -7.16
CA MET A 79 10.90 -0.88 -7.69
C MET A 79 9.67 -0.55 -8.57
N SER A 80 9.15 -1.54 -9.28
CA SER A 80 7.91 -1.41 -10.04
C SER A 80 6.69 -1.21 -9.13
N ILE A 81 6.60 -1.99 -8.03
CA ILE A 81 5.56 -1.84 -7.02
C ILE A 81 5.62 -0.46 -6.35
N MET A 82 6.82 0.01 -5.98
CA MET A 82 7.02 1.35 -5.42
C MET A 82 6.52 2.44 -6.38
N SER A 83 6.83 2.30 -7.67
CA SER A 83 6.38 3.25 -8.69
C SER A 83 4.86 3.23 -8.92
N GLU A 84 4.23 2.06 -8.83
CA GLU A 84 2.78 1.95 -8.88
C GLU A 84 2.13 2.54 -7.63
N GLY A 85 2.67 2.24 -6.45
CA GLY A 85 2.22 2.76 -5.16
C GLY A 85 2.27 4.28 -5.12
N GLU A 86 3.37 4.88 -5.57
CA GLU A 86 3.49 6.34 -5.74
C GLU A 86 2.40 6.90 -6.66
N ALA A 87 2.17 6.27 -7.81
CA ALA A 87 1.15 6.74 -8.75
C ALA A 87 -0.27 6.68 -8.15
N VAL A 88 -0.55 5.66 -7.32
CA VAL A 88 -1.81 5.52 -6.59
C VAL A 88 -1.94 6.56 -5.48
N LEU A 89 -0.89 6.74 -4.66
CA LEU A 89 -0.85 7.74 -3.58
C LEU A 89 -0.98 9.17 -4.13
N LEU A 90 -0.43 9.45 -5.30
CA LEU A 90 -0.56 10.75 -5.96
C LEU A 90 -1.90 10.93 -6.72
N GLY A 91 -2.76 9.92 -6.75
CA GLY A 91 -4.03 9.94 -7.48
C GLY A 91 -3.88 9.93 -9.02
N LYS A 92 -2.68 9.62 -9.53
CA LYS A 92 -2.42 9.47 -10.98
C LYS A 92 -3.01 8.16 -11.52
N LYS A 93 -3.18 7.18 -10.64
CA LYS A 93 -3.87 5.92 -10.90
C LYS A 93 -4.86 5.62 -9.77
N LEU A 94 -5.93 4.94 -10.13
CA LEU A 94 -7.00 4.55 -9.21
C LEU A 94 -6.92 3.05 -8.90
N ILE A 95 -7.20 2.65 -7.66
CA ILE A 95 -7.33 1.22 -7.35
C ILE A 95 -8.66 0.72 -7.95
N PRO A 96 -8.66 -0.33 -8.79
CA PRO A 96 -9.90 -0.88 -9.34
C PRO A 96 -10.88 -1.23 -8.21
N PHE A 97 -12.11 -0.71 -8.32
CA PHE A 97 -13.14 -1.01 -7.32
C PHE A 97 -13.65 -2.44 -7.53
N TRP A 98 -13.57 -3.27 -6.48
CA TRP A 98 -13.80 -4.72 -6.57
C TRP A 98 -15.29 -5.12 -6.55
N ARG A 99 -16.20 -4.20 -6.23
CA ARG A 99 -17.63 -4.47 -6.28
C ARG A 99 -18.21 -4.17 -7.64
N ASP A 100 -18.99 -5.12 -8.14
CA ASP A 100 -19.79 -4.97 -9.34
C ASP A 100 -20.98 -4.05 -9.04
N TYR A 101 -20.83 -2.76 -9.31
CA TYR A 101 -21.91 -1.78 -9.12
C TYR A 101 -22.47 -1.26 -10.44
N LYS A 102 -21.75 -1.44 -11.56
CA LYS A 102 -22.20 -1.12 -12.91
C LYS A 102 -21.49 -2.00 -13.95
N GLU A 103 -22.07 -2.15 -15.14
CA GLU A 103 -21.40 -2.84 -16.27
C GLU A 103 -19.99 -2.28 -16.56
N GLN A 104 -19.78 -0.98 -16.33
CA GLN A 104 -18.49 -0.33 -16.56
C GLN A 104 -17.39 -0.76 -15.56
N THR A 105 -17.72 -1.42 -14.44
CA THR A 105 -16.72 -1.93 -13.48
C THR A 105 -16.22 -3.33 -13.78
N LYS A 106 -16.94 -4.11 -14.60
CA LYS A 106 -16.57 -5.50 -14.89
C LYS A 106 -15.23 -5.63 -15.60
N ALA A 107 -14.96 -4.78 -16.59
CA ALA A 107 -13.69 -4.79 -17.31
C ALA A 107 -12.50 -4.34 -16.43
N ALA A 108 -12.75 -3.44 -15.47
CA ALA A 108 -11.77 -3.04 -14.46
C ALA A 108 -11.43 -4.19 -13.50
N ILE A 109 -12.45 -4.88 -12.99
CA ILE A 109 -12.32 -6.03 -12.07
C ILE A 109 -11.57 -7.19 -12.74
N ARG A 110 -11.86 -7.49 -14.02
CA ARG A 110 -11.12 -8.50 -14.79
C ARG A 110 -9.66 -8.11 -15.05
N GLY A 111 -9.31 -6.84 -14.85
CA GLY A 111 -7.99 -6.28 -15.12
C GLY A 111 -7.74 -6.10 -16.62
N GLU A 112 -8.81 -5.97 -17.40
CA GLU A 112 -8.80 -5.85 -18.86
C GLU A 112 -8.76 -4.40 -19.33
N ALA A 113 -9.27 -3.47 -18.53
CA ALA A 113 -9.33 -2.06 -18.85
C ALA A 113 -8.14 -1.27 -18.31
N GLU A 114 -7.60 -0.35 -19.12
CA GLU A 114 -6.59 0.62 -18.68
C GLU A 114 -7.20 1.81 -17.94
N THR A 115 -8.44 2.15 -18.29
CA THR A 115 -9.23 3.21 -17.68
C THR A 115 -10.57 2.65 -17.21
N GLY A 116 -11.11 3.20 -16.14
CA GLY A 116 -12.41 2.82 -15.61
C GLY A 116 -12.65 3.46 -14.27
N TYR A 117 -13.67 2.97 -13.56
CA TYR A 117 -13.96 3.46 -12.23
C TYR A 117 -13.09 2.77 -11.17
N GLY A 118 -12.47 3.58 -10.31
CA GLY A 118 -11.64 3.10 -9.22
C GLY A 118 -11.57 4.10 -8.08
N ILE A 119 -10.99 3.67 -6.97
CA ILE A 119 -10.82 4.44 -5.75
C ILE A 119 -9.61 5.37 -5.90
N ASN A 120 -9.82 6.66 -5.69
CA ASN A 120 -8.76 7.67 -5.58
C ASN A 120 -8.19 7.69 -4.16
N ILE A 121 -7.04 7.06 -3.97
CA ILE A 121 -6.38 6.95 -2.65
C ILE A 121 -5.86 8.29 -2.15
N LYS A 122 -5.45 9.21 -3.04
CA LYS A 122 -5.09 10.56 -2.63
C LYS A 122 -6.27 11.26 -1.94
N ARG A 123 -7.46 11.20 -2.53
CA ARG A 123 -8.66 11.80 -1.94
C ARG A 123 -9.07 11.10 -0.65
N PHE A 124 -8.91 9.78 -0.56
CA PHE A 124 -9.13 9.06 0.69
C PHE A 124 -8.34 9.66 1.87
N PHE A 125 -7.06 9.97 1.67
CA PHE A 125 -6.24 10.57 2.73
C PHE A 125 -6.46 12.07 2.93
N LEU A 126 -6.69 12.83 1.85
CA LEU A 126 -6.72 14.29 1.89
C LEU A 126 -8.12 14.90 2.11
N GLU A 127 -9.17 14.13 1.86
CA GLU A 127 -10.57 14.51 2.07
C GLU A 127 -11.24 13.58 3.10
N PRO A 128 -10.76 13.55 4.35
CA PRO A 128 -11.20 12.60 5.35
C PRO A 128 -12.69 12.81 5.66
N ARG A 129 -13.48 11.75 5.44
CA ARG A 129 -14.88 11.65 5.84
C ARG A 129 -15.00 10.74 7.05
N LYS A 130 -16.21 10.63 7.63
CA LYS A 130 -16.50 9.53 8.57
C LYS A 130 -16.11 8.23 7.88
N PHE A 131 -15.16 7.53 8.49
CA PHE A 131 -14.53 6.34 7.96
C PHE A 131 -14.79 5.20 8.92
N ASP A 132 -15.42 4.15 8.40
CA ASP A 132 -15.49 2.86 9.06
C ASP A 132 -14.73 1.84 8.20
N PHE A 133 -13.68 1.24 8.78
CA PHE A 133 -12.84 0.27 8.08
C PHE A 133 -13.64 -0.94 7.59
N VAL A 134 -14.64 -1.40 8.36
CA VAL A 134 -15.50 -2.53 7.97
C VAL A 134 -16.35 -2.14 6.78
N LEU A 135 -16.95 -0.93 6.78
CA LEU A 135 -17.72 -0.42 5.64
C LEU A 135 -16.86 -0.10 4.42
N PHE A 136 -15.59 0.25 4.61
CA PHE A 136 -14.63 0.50 3.52
C PHE A 136 -14.20 -0.80 2.83
N VAL A 137 -13.89 -1.85 3.61
CA VAL A 137 -13.64 -3.20 3.07
C VAL A 137 -14.89 -3.77 2.40
N GLN A 138 -16.07 -3.48 2.96
CA GLN A 138 -17.36 -3.76 2.33
C GLN A 138 -17.61 -2.85 1.10
N GLY A 139 -16.86 -1.76 0.89
CA GLY A 139 -16.94 -0.90 -0.28
C GLY A 139 -17.99 0.21 -0.24
N SER A 140 -18.85 0.29 0.79
CA SER A 140 -19.85 1.35 0.93
C SER A 140 -19.19 2.71 1.22
N ASP A 141 -18.17 2.72 2.09
CA ASP A 141 -17.43 3.93 2.46
C ASP A 141 -16.36 4.34 1.41
N ALA A 142 -16.16 3.51 0.38
CA ALA A 142 -15.27 3.85 -0.74
C ALA A 142 -15.96 4.72 -1.80
N LEU A 143 -17.30 4.71 -1.86
CA LEU A 143 -18.10 5.42 -2.88
C LEU A 143 -17.71 6.90 -3.07
N PRO A 144 -17.46 7.69 -2.01
CA PRO A 144 -17.09 9.11 -2.16
C PRO A 144 -15.80 9.38 -2.93
N TYR A 145 -14.93 8.36 -3.01
CA TYR A 145 -13.62 8.43 -3.62
C TYR A 145 -13.57 7.71 -4.96
N ILE A 146 -14.71 7.20 -5.47
CA ILE A 146 -14.77 6.57 -6.78
C ILE A 146 -14.76 7.64 -7.87
N GLU A 147 -13.84 7.49 -8.80
CA GLU A 147 -13.67 8.37 -9.95
C GLU A 147 -13.43 7.54 -11.20
N HIS A 148 -13.64 8.15 -12.37
CA HIS A 148 -13.23 7.55 -13.64
C HIS A 148 -11.83 8.05 -14.01
N GLY A 149 -10.90 7.13 -14.25
CA GLY A 149 -9.53 7.49 -14.58
C GLY A 149 -8.68 6.30 -14.95
N ARG A 150 -7.36 6.50 -15.02
CA ARG A 150 -6.40 5.42 -15.26
C ARG A 150 -6.38 4.47 -14.07
N LEU A 151 -6.50 3.17 -14.34
CA LEU A 151 -6.53 2.15 -13.30
C LEU A 151 -5.12 1.63 -13.00
N SER A 152 -4.90 1.30 -11.72
CA SER A 152 -3.80 0.46 -11.32
C SER A 152 -4.06 -0.97 -11.79
N ARG A 153 -3.14 -1.56 -12.55
CA ARG A 153 -3.45 -2.74 -13.37
C ARG A 153 -3.46 -4.01 -12.52
N GLY A 154 -4.62 -4.62 -12.34
CA GLY A 154 -4.77 -5.90 -11.64
C GLY A 154 -3.91 -7.04 -12.20
N ARG A 155 -3.65 -7.08 -13.52
CA ARG A 155 -2.70 -8.05 -14.12
C ARG A 155 -1.26 -7.86 -13.67
N GLN A 156 -0.81 -6.61 -13.49
CA GLN A 156 0.54 -6.33 -12.98
C GLN A 156 0.64 -6.72 -11.51
N TRP A 157 -0.36 -6.35 -10.70
CA TRP A 157 -0.47 -6.80 -9.31
C TRP A 157 -0.42 -8.32 -9.16
N ARG A 158 -1.16 -9.07 -10.00
CA ARG A 158 -1.10 -10.54 -10.00
C ARG A 158 0.29 -11.08 -10.34
N ARG A 159 0.98 -10.46 -11.31
CA ARG A 159 2.36 -10.83 -11.67
C ARG A 159 3.36 -10.51 -10.55
N TRP A 160 3.22 -9.38 -9.88
CA TRP A 160 4.06 -9.05 -8.74
C TRP A 160 3.81 -10.01 -7.57
N MET A 161 2.55 -10.32 -7.28
CA MET A 161 2.19 -11.32 -6.27
C MET A 161 2.72 -12.72 -6.62
N SER A 162 2.89 -13.09 -7.90
CA SER A 162 3.53 -14.37 -8.23
C SER A 162 5.02 -14.39 -7.94
N GLU A 163 5.71 -13.26 -8.05
CA GLU A 163 7.15 -13.15 -7.78
C GLU A 163 7.46 -13.29 -6.28
N PHE A 164 6.65 -12.64 -5.43
CA PHE A 164 6.80 -12.69 -3.97
C PHE A 164 6.01 -13.84 -3.30
N GLY A 165 5.04 -14.41 -4.02
CA GLY A 165 4.14 -15.43 -3.52
C GLY A 165 3.34 -14.97 -2.27
N PRO A 166 2.90 -15.91 -1.41
CA PRO A 166 2.19 -15.58 -0.17
C PRO A 166 3.03 -14.78 0.83
N ASN A 167 4.34 -14.65 0.60
CA ASN A 167 5.28 -13.97 1.49
C ASN A 167 5.35 -12.46 1.26
N PHE A 168 4.59 -11.92 0.30
CA PHE A 168 4.61 -10.49 -0.04
C PHE A 168 4.54 -9.54 1.17
N PRO A 169 3.66 -9.74 2.18
CA PRO A 169 3.64 -8.86 3.35
C PRO A 169 4.94 -8.87 4.16
N GLY A 170 5.61 -10.02 4.25
CA GLY A 170 6.91 -10.14 4.94
C GLY A 170 8.02 -9.42 4.18
N PHE A 171 8.07 -9.59 2.86
CA PHE A 171 8.99 -8.84 2.00
C PHE A 171 8.74 -7.33 2.04
N ALA A 172 7.47 -6.91 2.06
CA ALA A 172 7.13 -5.50 2.16
C ALA A 172 7.59 -4.86 3.47
N ALA A 173 7.58 -5.62 4.57
CA ALA A 173 8.13 -5.16 5.85
C ALA A 173 9.67 -5.18 5.88
N TRP A 174 10.31 -6.14 5.18
CA TRP A 174 11.77 -6.30 5.20
C TRP A 174 12.49 -5.37 4.22
N PHE A 175 11.88 -5.05 3.08
CA PHE A 175 12.46 -4.21 2.02
C PHE A 175 12.32 -2.70 2.30
N ASN A 176 11.81 -2.31 3.48
CA ASN A 176 11.60 -0.93 3.92
C ASN A 176 12.15 -0.70 5.33
#